data_AF-A0A2A7AX56-F1
#
_entry.id   AF-A0A2A7AX56-F1
#
_cell.length_a   1.000
_cell.length_b   1.000
_cell.length_c   1.000
_cell.angle_alpha   90.00
_cell.angle_beta   90.00
_cell.angle_gamma   90.00
#
_symmetry.space_group_name_H-M   'P 1'
#
loop_
_entity.id
_entity.type
_entity.pdbx_description
1 polymer ?
#
loop_
_entity_poly.entity_id
_entity_poly.type
_entity_poly.pdbx_seq_one_letter_code
_entity_poly.pdbx_strand_id
1 'polypeptide(L)'
;MKRMRNEKPELSKKSPFYITKYRYYELKNFCLQYPDWKKALEQVNGWESSSHEVSGIIRGSLPESSTERQAMIRAYYSMHIDIIDRCVAKLEPAIGPYVLRGVTEEVCYDALRANGCPCCRKTYYKFYHYFFWLLSKERQ
;
A
#
# COMPACT_ATOMS: atom_id res chain seq x y z
N MET A 1 6.82 -15.52 -10.85
CA MET A 1 5.49 -14.91 -10.58
C MET A 1 5.15 -13.95 -11.72
N LYS A 2 3.98 -14.06 -12.38
CA LYS A 2 3.62 -13.15 -13.49
C LYS A 2 3.23 -11.78 -12.89
N ARG A 3 4.03 -10.73 -13.13
CA ARG A 3 3.70 -9.35 -12.76
C ARG A 3 2.49 -8.85 -13.55
N MET A 4 1.70 -7.97 -12.95
CA MET A 4 0.52 -7.38 -13.57
C MET A 4 0.92 -6.43 -14.72
N ARG A 5 0.82 -6.90 -15.98
CA ARG A 5 1.37 -6.19 -17.15
C ARG A 5 0.43 -5.19 -17.84
N ASN A 6 -0.88 -5.21 -17.57
CA ASN A 6 -1.87 -4.42 -18.33
C ASN A 6 -3.04 -3.93 -17.46
N GLU A 7 -2.76 -3.33 -16.30
CA GLU A 7 -3.83 -2.65 -15.56
C GLU A 7 -4.13 -1.28 -16.18
N LYS A 8 -5.41 -0.97 -16.39
CA LYS A 8 -5.82 0.34 -16.89
C LYS A 8 -5.78 1.35 -15.73
N PRO A 9 -4.87 2.34 -15.75
CA PRO A 9 -4.77 3.35 -14.70
C PRO A 9 -5.96 4.32 -14.71
N GLU A 10 -6.61 4.49 -15.86
CA GLU A 10 -7.73 5.41 -16.04
C GLU A 10 -9.04 4.64 -16.20
N LEU A 11 -9.94 4.88 -15.26
CA LEU A 11 -11.35 4.53 -15.42
C LEU A 11 -12.07 5.60 -16.23
N SER A 12 -13.24 5.25 -16.76
CA SER A 12 -14.17 6.25 -17.28
C SER A 12 -14.45 7.32 -16.22
N LYS A 13 -14.52 8.59 -16.63
CA LYS A 13 -14.93 9.71 -15.75
C LYS A 13 -16.32 9.52 -15.12
N LYS A 14 -17.14 8.64 -15.71
CA LYS A 14 -18.47 8.27 -15.17
C LYS A 14 -18.40 7.20 -14.06
N SER A 15 -17.23 6.59 -13.85
CA SER A 15 -17.06 5.61 -12.78
C SER A 15 -17.18 6.28 -11.41
N PRO A 16 -17.90 5.71 -10.44
CA PRO A 16 -17.93 6.23 -9.07
C PRO A 16 -16.55 6.18 -8.39
N PHE A 17 -15.63 5.35 -8.91
CA PHE A 17 -14.27 5.19 -8.39
C PHE A 17 -13.23 5.92 -9.23
N TYR A 18 -13.64 6.90 -10.03
CA TYR A 18 -12.73 7.67 -10.87
C TYR A 18 -11.72 8.44 -10.01
N ILE A 19 -10.44 8.27 -10.34
CA ILE A 19 -9.31 9.08 -9.90
C ILE A 19 -8.45 9.42 -11.14
N THR A 20 -7.68 10.50 -11.07
CA THR A 20 -6.81 10.87 -12.19
C THR A 20 -5.68 9.85 -12.36
N LYS A 21 -5.17 9.69 -13.59
CA LYS A 21 -4.04 8.81 -13.90
C LYS A 21 -2.84 9.00 -12.98
N TYR A 22 -2.44 10.25 -12.78
CA TYR A 22 -1.29 10.58 -11.95
C TYR A 22 -1.54 10.31 -10.47
N ARG A 23 -2.78 10.54 -10.00
CA ARG A 23 -3.18 10.14 -8.64
C ARG A 23 -3.11 8.63 -8.47
N TYR A 24 -3.62 7.85 -9.43
CA TYR A 24 -3.51 6.40 -9.39
C TYR A 24 -2.05 5.94 -9.31
N TYR A 25 -1.14 6.51 -10.11
CA TYR A 25 0.27 6.11 -10.06
C TYR A 25 0.98 6.50 -8.76
N GLU A 26 0.69 7.68 -8.21
CA GLU A 26 1.22 8.09 -6.91
C GLU A 26 0.74 7.13 -5.81
N LEU A 27 -0.55 6.80 -5.78
CA LEU A 27 -1.09 5.84 -4.82
C LEU A 27 -0.59 4.41 -5.04
N LYS A 28 -0.38 4.00 -6.29
CA LYS A 28 0.20 2.68 -6.59
C LYS A 28 1.61 2.59 -6.02
N ASN A 29 2.47 3.56 -6.33
CA ASN A 29 3.84 3.61 -5.81
C ASN A 29 3.88 3.73 -4.29
N PHE A 30 2.87 4.38 -3.70
CA PHE A 30 2.68 4.40 -2.26
C PHE A 30 2.42 2.98 -1.70
N CYS A 31 1.48 2.23 -2.27
CA CYS A 31 1.19 0.85 -1.84
C CYS A 31 2.37 -0.10 -2.01
N LEU A 32 3.20 0.07 -3.05
CA LEU A 32 4.38 -0.78 -3.29
C LEU A 32 5.45 -0.71 -2.20
N GLN A 33 5.46 0.35 -1.39
CA GLN A 33 6.38 0.49 -0.26
C GLN A 33 5.90 -0.26 1.00
N TYR A 34 4.65 -0.72 1.04
CA TYR A 34 4.04 -1.36 2.21
C TYR A 34 4.83 -2.56 2.75
N PRO A 35 5.32 -3.52 1.91
CA PRO A 35 6.12 -4.63 2.42
C PRO A 35 7.43 -4.18 3.08
N ASP A 36 8.07 -3.15 2.53
CA ASP A 36 9.32 -2.60 3.08
C ASP A 36 9.08 -1.91 4.42
N TRP A 37 7.98 -1.17 4.58
CA TRP A 37 7.60 -0.57 5.86
C TRP A 37 7.35 -1.62 6.94
N LYS A 38 6.66 -2.72 6.59
CA LYS A 38 6.44 -3.83 7.55
C LYS A 38 7.75 -4.46 7.98
N LYS A 39 8.62 -4.77 7.02
CA LYS A 39 9.95 -5.33 7.28
C LYS A 39 10.80 -4.39 8.14
N ALA A 40 10.76 -3.09 7.88
CA ALA A 40 11.49 -2.10 8.66
C ALA A 40 10.98 -2.06 10.12
N LEU A 41 9.66 -2.08 10.35
CA LEU A 41 9.11 -2.12 11.70
C LEU A 41 9.50 -3.38 12.49
N GLU A 42 9.58 -4.53 11.83
CA GLU A 42 10.06 -5.77 12.46
C GLU A 42 11.54 -5.67 12.89
N GLN A 43 12.36 -4.94 12.12
CA GLN A 43 13.79 -4.77 12.35
C GLN A 43 14.14 -3.70 13.38
N VAL A 44 13.28 -2.71 13.60
CA VAL A 44 13.52 -1.61 14.55
C VAL A 44 13.74 -2.11 15.99
N ASN A 45 13.30 -3.32 16.34
CA ASN A 45 13.54 -3.90 17.67
C ASN A 45 14.94 -4.53 17.83
N GLY A 46 15.69 -4.75 16.74
CA GLY A 46 16.92 -5.56 16.76
C GLY A 46 18.19 -4.86 16.24
N TRP A 47 18.11 -3.65 15.68
CA TRP A 47 19.24 -3.01 15.00
C TRP A 47 19.31 -1.50 15.31
N GLU A 48 20.52 -0.97 15.45
CA GLU A 48 20.76 0.49 15.37
C GLU A 48 20.25 0.96 14.00
N SER A 49 19.06 1.55 13.96
CA SER A 49 18.44 2.03 12.72
C SER A 49 19.47 2.81 11.91
N SER A 50 19.83 2.28 10.73
CA SER A 50 20.93 2.85 9.96
C SER A 50 20.57 4.30 9.60
N SER A 51 21.54 5.19 9.63
CA SER A 51 21.35 6.62 9.31
C SER A 51 20.70 6.83 7.92
N HIS A 52 20.89 5.89 7.00
CA HIS A 52 20.30 5.89 5.67
C HIS A 52 18.77 5.72 5.65
N GLU A 53 18.19 4.87 6.51
CA GLU A 53 16.73 4.68 6.58
C GLU A 53 16.03 5.94 7.11
N VAL A 54 16.69 6.64 8.02
CA VAL A 54 16.15 7.83 8.68
C VAL A 54 16.20 9.06 7.77
N SER A 55 17.21 9.16 6.89
CA SER A 55 17.39 10.28 5.95
C SER A 55 16.22 10.43 4.96
N GLY A 56 15.53 9.36 4.60
CA GLY A 56 14.35 9.41 3.71
C GLY A 56 13.06 9.82 4.43
N ILE A 57 13.03 9.68 5.76
CA ILE A 57 11.87 9.94 6.62
C ILE A 57 11.93 11.35 7.20
N ILE A 58 13.12 11.77 7.63
CA ILE A 58 13.35 13.04 8.31
C ILE A 58 13.89 14.06 7.31
N ARG A 59 13.15 15.15 7.12
CA ARG A 59 13.68 16.34 6.45
C ARG A 59 14.40 17.20 7.49
N GLY A 60 15.72 17.33 7.39
CA GLY A 60 16.51 18.17 8.28
C GLY A 60 17.57 17.39 9.07
N SER A 61 18.01 17.95 10.19
CA SER A 61 19.02 17.34 11.06
C SER A 61 18.51 16.04 11.67
N LEU A 62 19.31 14.98 11.56
CA LEU A 62 19.02 13.70 12.19
C LEU A 62 19.03 13.85 13.72
N PRO A 63 18.06 13.28 14.45
CA PRO A 63 18.13 13.22 15.90
C PRO A 63 19.43 12.59 16.37
N GLU A 64 20.03 13.11 17.42
CA GLU A 64 21.26 12.52 17.98
C GLU A 64 20.96 11.20 18.72
N SER A 65 19.77 11.10 19.33
CA SER A 65 19.33 9.93 20.09
C SER A 65 18.84 8.80 19.19
N SER A 66 19.36 7.58 19.42
CA SER A 66 18.88 6.36 18.76
C SER A 66 17.41 6.06 19.09
N THR A 67 16.98 6.31 20.32
CA THR A 67 15.58 6.15 20.76
C THR A 67 14.65 7.09 19.99
N GLU A 68 15.07 8.34 19.80
CA GLU A 68 14.27 9.32 19.04
C GLU A 68 14.15 8.92 17.58
N ARG A 69 15.25 8.47 16.95
CA ARG A 69 15.22 7.94 15.57
C ARG A 69 14.25 6.77 15.44
N GLN A 70 14.32 5.79 16.36
CA GLN A 70 13.42 4.64 16.34
C GLN A 70 11.96 5.04 16.52
N ALA A 71 11.67 5.98 17.42
CA ALA A 71 10.31 6.48 17.62
C ALA A 71 9.76 7.15 16.34
N MET A 72 10.57 7.98 15.68
CA MET A 72 10.19 8.63 14.42
C MET A 72 9.96 7.63 13.28
N ILE A 73 10.85 6.65 13.12
CA ILE A 73 10.69 5.56 12.15
C ILE A 73 9.39 4.79 12.39
N ARG A 74 9.15 4.39 13.66
CA ARG A 74 7.93 3.65 14.04
C ARG A 74 6.68 4.46 13.74
N ALA A 75 6.66 5.73 14.11
CA ALA A 75 5.52 6.61 13.85
C ALA A 75 5.26 6.75 12.34
N TYR A 76 6.31 6.99 11.55
CA TYR A 76 6.20 7.15 10.11
C TYR A 76 5.67 5.88 9.43
N TYR A 77 6.30 4.72 9.64
CA TYR A 77 5.87 3.49 8.96
C TYR A 77 4.51 2.99 9.46
N SER A 78 4.24 3.07 10.76
CA SER A 78 2.94 2.67 11.32
C SER A 78 1.80 3.49 10.72
N MET A 79 1.96 4.81 10.63
CA MET A 79 0.94 5.68 10.03
C MET A 79 0.63 5.31 8.58
N HIS A 80 1.66 5.02 7.78
CA HIS A 80 1.47 4.68 6.37
C HIS A 80 0.84 3.29 6.16
N ILE A 81 1.25 2.30 6.97
CA ILE A 81 0.64 0.96 6.99
C ILE A 81 -0.83 1.04 7.39
N ASP A 82 -1.12 1.80 8.46
CA ASP A 82 -2.45 1.95 9.03
C ASP A 82 -3.46 2.55 8.03
N ILE A 83 -3.05 3.54 7.22
CA ILE A 83 -3.90 4.08 6.15
C ILE A 83 -4.30 2.99 5.14
N ILE A 84 -3.36 2.12 4.74
CA ILE A 84 -3.63 1.01 3.81
C ILE A 84 -4.54 -0.01 4.46
N ASP A 85 -4.24 -0.41 5.70
CA ASP A 85 -5.00 -1.43 6.44
C ASP A 85 -6.44 -0.97 6.69
N ARG A 86 -6.66 0.30 7.03
CA ARG A 86 -8.01 0.89 7.13
C ARG A 86 -8.77 0.86 5.81
N CYS A 87 -8.10 1.13 4.69
CA CYS A 87 -8.74 1.05 3.37
C CYS A 87 -9.13 -0.38 3.03
N VAL A 88 -8.28 -1.36 3.37
CA VAL A 88 -8.58 -2.79 3.17
C VAL A 88 -9.71 -3.26 4.07
N ALA A 89 -9.76 -2.78 5.33
CA ALA A 89 -10.81 -3.14 6.28
C ALA A 89 -12.21 -2.67 5.86
N LYS A 90 -12.31 -1.67 4.97
CA LYS A 90 -13.57 -1.21 4.36
C LYS A 90 -14.03 -2.08 3.19
N LEU A 91 -13.22 -3.04 2.74
CA LEU A 91 -13.59 -3.99 1.68
C LEU A 91 -14.33 -5.19 2.27
N GLU A 92 -14.92 -5.99 1.38
CA GLU A 92 -15.51 -7.28 1.77
C GLU A 92 -14.43 -8.17 2.42
N PRO A 93 -14.63 -8.73 3.63
CA PRO A 93 -13.59 -9.47 4.36
C PRO A 93 -12.98 -10.63 3.58
N ALA A 94 -13.77 -11.32 2.75
CA ALA A 94 -13.30 -12.43 1.93
C ALA A 94 -12.42 -11.98 0.74
N ILE A 95 -12.49 -10.71 0.34
CA ILE A 95 -11.81 -10.14 -0.84
C ILE A 95 -10.65 -9.24 -0.43
N GLY A 96 -10.75 -8.54 0.70
CA GLY A 96 -9.75 -7.61 1.21
C GLY A 96 -8.31 -8.13 1.17
N PRO A 97 -8.01 -9.33 1.70
CA PRO A 97 -6.65 -9.90 1.65
C PRO A 97 -6.08 -10.06 0.23
N TYR A 98 -6.92 -10.39 -0.75
CA TYR A 98 -6.50 -10.52 -2.14
C TYR A 98 -6.26 -9.17 -2.80
N VAL A 99 -7.06 -8.15 -2.45
CA VAL A 99 -6.85 -6.78 -2.92
C VAL A 99 -5.56 -6.21 -2.33
N LEU A 100 -5.34 -6.36 -1.01
CA LEU A 100 -4.10 -5.95 -0.35
C LEU A 100 -2.89 -6.52 -1.10
N ARG A 101 -2.88 -7.84 -1.30
CA ARG A 101 -1.79 -8.50 -2.03
C ARG A 101 -1.63 -7.99 -3.46
N GLY A 102 -2.74 -7.75 -4.17
CA GLY A 102 -2.71 -7.19 -5.52
C GLY A 102 -2.09 -5.80 -5.59
N VAL A 103 -2.40 -4.92 -4.64
CA VAL A 103 -1.96 -3.52 -4.64
C VAL A 103 -0.54 -3.33 -4.07
N THR A 104 -0.09 -4.21 -3.17
CA THR A 104 1.24 -4.10 -2.52
C THR A 104 2.31 -4.97 -3.17
N GLU A 105 1.96 -6.11 -3.77
CA GLU A 105 2.91 -7.07 -4.36
C GLU A 105 2.79 -7.21 -5.90
N GLU A 106 1.93 -6.41 -6.55
CA GLU A 106 1.64 -6.45 -8.00
C GLU A 106 1.20 -7.84 -8.52
N VAL A 107 0.50 -8.60 -7.69
CA VAL A 107 0.00 -9.93 -8.05
C VAL A 107 -1.17 -9.81 -9.01
N CYS A 108 -1.05 -10.44 -10.19
CA CYS A 108 -2.13 -10.42 -11.16
C CYS A 108 -3.32 -11.31 -10.72
N TYR A 109 -4.52 -10.99 -11.22
CA TYR A 109 -5.73 -11.71 -10.87
C TYR A 109 -5.64 -13.24 -11.09
N ASP A 110 -4.98 -13.70 -12.17
CA ASP A 110 -4.88 -15.13 -12.45
C ASP A 110 -4.08 -15.87 -11.36
N ALA A 111 -3.05 -15.23 -10.81
CA ALA A 111 -2.31 -15.76 -9.67
C ALA A 111 -3.14 -15.70 -8.39
N LEU A 112 -3.88 -14.63 -8.14
CA LEU A 112 -4.79 -14.55 -6.97
C LEU A 112 -5.88 -15.62 -7.02
N ARG A 113 -6.47 -15.86 -8.21
CA ARG A 113 -7.45 -16.91 -8.45
C ARG A 113 -6.88 -18.29 -8.19
N ALA A 114 -5.67 -18.57 -8.66
CA ALA A 114 -4.98 -19.83 -8.38
C ALA A 114 -4.71 -20.04 -6.87
N ASN A 115 -4.59 -18.95 -6.10
CA ASN A 115 -4.44 -18.96 -4.65
C ASN A 115 -5.78 -18.85 -3.89
N GLY A 116 -6.91 -19.13 -4.53
CA GLY A 116 -8.21 -19.23 -3.85
C GLY A 116 -9.05 -17.95 -3.78
N CYS A 117 -8.75 -16.92 -4.58
CA CYS A 117 -9.58 -15.71 -4.62
C CYS A 117 -11.05 -16.07 -4.89
N PRO A 118 -12.00 -15.72 -3.99
CA PRO A 118 -13.36 -16.24 -4.02
C PRO A 118 -14.26 -15.56 -5.06
N CYS A 119 -13.73 -14.62 -5.83
CA CYS A 119 -14.52 -13.81 -6.75
C CYS A 119 -13.98 -13.81 -8.18
N CYS A 120 -14.84 -13.50 -9.13
CA CYS A 120 -14.47 -13.39 -10.53
C CYS A 120 -13.63 -12.12 -10.79
N ARG A 121 -12.93 -12.08 -11.93
CA ARG A 121 -12.06 -10.96 -12.34
C ARG A 121 -12.76 -9.61 -12.25
N LYS A 122 -14.01 -9.53 -12.70
CA LYS A 122 -14.82 -8.30 -12.70
C LYS A 122 -15.06 -7.79 -11.28
N THR A 123 -15.43 -8.68 -10.35
CA THR A 123 -15.66 -8.33 -8.95
C THR A 123 -14.35 -7.92 -8.27
N TYR A 124 -13.27 -8.65 -8.51
CA TYR A 124 -11.95 -8.29 -7.99
C TYR A 124 -11.54 -6.85 -8.38
N TYR A 125 -11.58 -6.53 -9.68
CA TYR A 125 -11.17 -5.20 -10.13
C TYR A 125 -12.13 -4.09 -9.68
N LYS A 126 -13.40 -4.40 -9.42
CA LYS A 126 -14.32 -3.46 -8.75
C LYS A 126 -13.79 -3.06 -7.37
N PHE A 127 -13.43 -4.03 -6.53
CA PHE A 127 -12.87 -3.77 -5.20
C PHE A 127 -11.48 -3.14 -5.25
N TYR A 128 -10.65 -3.55 -6.22
CA TYR A 128 -9.34 -2.95 -6.46
C TYR A 128 -9.44 -1.45 -6.76
N HIS A 129 -10.33 -1.05 -7.67
CA HIS A 129 -10.54 0.37 -7.96
C HIS A 129 -11.21 1.12 -6.81
N TYR A 130 -12.15 0.48 -6.10
CA TYR A 130 -12.74 1.05 -4.90
C TYR A 130 -11.70 1.31 -3.80
N PHE A 131 -10.74 0.41 -3.61
CA PHE A 131 -9.61 0.60 -2.70
C PHE A 131 -8.80 1.86 -3.07
N PHE A 132 -8.42 2.03 -4.33
CA PHE A 132 -7.66 3.23 -4.73
C PHE A 132 -8.47 4.53 -4.59
N TRP A 133 -9.77 4.47 -4.81
CA TRP A 133 -10.66 5.59 -4.55
C TRP A 133 -10.71 5.93 -3.06
N LEU A 134 -10.85 4.94 -2.17
CA LEU A 134 -10.80 5.12 -0.71
C LEU A 134 -9.46 5.71 -0.28
N LEU A 135 -8.36 5.12 -0.73
CA LEU A 135 -7.01 5.57 -0.41
C LEU A 135 -6.76 7.01 -0.89
N SER A 136 -7.31 7.37 -2.05
CA SER A 136 -7.24 8.75 -2.55
C SER A 136 -7.95 9.74 -1.62
N LYS A 137 -8.99 9.33 -0.91
CA LYS A 137 -9.73 10.18 0.06
C LYS A 137 -9.04 10.27 1.41
N GLU A 138 -8.44 9.18 1.87
CA GLU A 138 -7.69 9.17 3.14
C GLU A 138 -6.38 9.98 3.03
N ARG A 139 -5.78 10.07 1.84
CA ARG A 139 -4.52 10.80 1.58
C ARG A 139 -4.73 12.17 0.93
N GLN A 140 -5.89 12.80 1.13
CA GLN A 140 -6.23 14.10 0.53
C GLN A 140 -5.70 15.28 1.34
#